data_AF-A0A0F9N718-F1
#
_entry.id   AF-A0A0F9N718-F1
#
_cell.length_a   1.000
_cell.length_b   1.000
_cell.length_c   1.000
_cell.angle_alpha   90.00
_cell.angle_beta   90.00
_cell.angle_gamma   90.00
#
_symmetry.space_group_name_H-M   'P 1'
#
loop_
_entity.id
_entity.type
_entity.pdbx_description
1 polymer ?
#
loop_
_entity_poly.entity_id
_entity_poly.type
_entity_poly.pdbx_seq_one_letter_code
_entity_poly.pdbx_strand_id
1 'polypeptide(L)'
;MILIIGYGSLMSRFGIDRKQSTREIDVFNPFIVRFNGFRGFNTIKDHYMDIGKNFNPVGEQVNINGAIDESGNSFECLAYYINDEDLYKIKRREGYPAELIDKIKDSLSNYNEKNNQDINIATFLWNFYPYQEGKANYHNKILRYRKNLGSYVDNNVINQTCYIPHPIKVKCQKNKFGLISIRTDIGAKKDFNNDIRLMTISEVTHSKSPPRESYFLECILGGVHGIDVRDLLSGLNPNDQEKYCIIKNLEEKIHEEWNKTQDWIFHEDDLFVNLKRSGILEYFPNLFS
;
A
#
# COMPACT_ATOMS: atom_id res chain seq x y z
N MET A 1 -5.04 14.35 -12.23
CA MET A 1 -5.27 13.16 -11.39
C MET A 1 -3.96 12.45 -11.11
N ILE A 2 -3.82 11.86 -9.92
CA ILE A 2 -2.64 11.07 -9.51
C ILE A 2 -3.11 9.67 -9.15
N LEU A 3 -2.39 8.65 -9.62
CA LEU A 3 -2.59 7.26 -9.20
C LEU A 3 -1.87 7.01 -7.87
N ILE A 4 -2.60 6.50 -6.87
CA ILE A 4 -2.10 6.10 -5.55
C ILE A 4 -2.20 4.58 -5.43
N ILE A 5 -1.18 3.95 -4.83
CA ILE A 5 -1.17 2.53 -4.48
C ILE A 5 -1.23 2.39 -2.96
N GLY A 6 -2.32 1.83 -2.46
CA GLY A 6 -2.48 1.40 -1.08
C GLY A 6 -2.09 -0.07 -0.92
N TYR A 7 -1.18 -0.38 0.00
CA TYR A 7 -0.74 -1.77 0.30
C TYR A 7 -0.96 -2.17 1.77
N GLY A 8 -1.48 -1.26 2.59
CA GLY A 8 -1.85 -1.46 4.00
C GLY A 8 -3.25 -0.90 4.25
N SER A 9 -3.43 -0.06 5.27
CA SER A 9 -4.75 0.52 5.56
C SER A 9 -5.33 1.39 4.43
N LEU A 10 -4.52 1.85 3.47
CA LEU A 10 -5.03 2.53 2.27
C LEU A 10 -5.72 1.58 1.25
N MET A 11 -5.85 0.29 1.56
CA MET A 11 -6.58 -0.69 0.74
C MET A 11 -8.08 -0.75 1.00
N SER A 12 -8.58 -0.06 2.02
CA SER A 12 -9.99 -0.01 2.37
C SER A 12 -10.45 1.44 2.50
N ARG A 13 -11.72 1.70 2.20
CA ARG A 13 -12.39 2.98 2.47
C ARG A 13 -12.33 3.31 3.95
N PHE A 14 -12.59 2.33 4.83
CA PHE A 14 -12.47 2.52 6.27
C PHE A 14 -11.09 3.04 6.65
N GLY A 15 -10.04 2.41 6.11
CA GLY A 15 -8.69 2.87 6.35
C GLY A 15 -8.44 4.25 5.74
N ILE A 16 -8.90 4.56 4.53
CA ILE A 16 -8.82 5.90 3.91
C ILE A 16 -9.47 6.97 4.80
N ASP A 17 -10.68 6.73 5.31
CA ASP A 17 -11.47 7.71 6.07
C ASP A 17 -11.08 7.81 7.57
N ARG A 18 -10.32 6.83 8.11
CA ARG A 18 -9.97 6.75 9.54
C ARG A 18 -9.37 8.05 10.08
N LYS A 19 -8.43 8.63 9.34
CA LYS A 19 -7.74 9.85 9.74
C LYS A 19 -8.52 11.06 9.24
N GLN A 20 -8.78 12.02 10.10
CA GLN A 20 -9.31 13.33 9.71
C GLN A 20 -8.50 13.95 8.56
N SER A 21 -7.21 13.60 8.45
CA SER A 21 -6.35 14.08 7.39
C SER A 21 -6.75 13.64 5.98
N THR A 22 -7.46 12.52 5.84
CA THR A 22 -7.80 11.88 4.55
C THR A 22 -9.28 11.58 4.40
N ARG A 23 -10.11 12.05 5.33
CA ARG A 23 -11.55 12.14 5.08
C ARG A 23 -11.80 12.94 3.81
N GLU A 24 -12.81 12.52 3.05
CA GLU A 24 -13.25 13.23 1.83
C GLU A 24 -12.16 13.27 0.75
N ILE A 25 -11.31 12.24 0.66
CA ILE A 25 -10.58 12.01 -0.59
C ILE A 25 -11.57 11.35 -1.56
N ASP A 26 -11.74 11.98 -2.72
CA ASP A 26 -12.48 11.36 -3.80
C ASP A 26 -11.60 10.31 -4.48
N VAL A 27 -12.13 9.08 -4.49
CA VAL A 27 -11.47 7.90 -5.06
C VAL A 27 -12.08 7.64 -6.43
N PHE A 28 -11.27 7.67 -7.47
CA PHE A 28 -11.72 7.46 -8.85
C PHE A 28 -11.09 6.22 -9.47
N ASN A 29 -11.89 5.49 -10.26
CA ASN A 29 -11.47 4.31 -11.01
C ASN A 29 -10.54 3.38 -10.21
N PRO A 30 -10.97 2.88 -9.04
CA PRO A 30 -10.16 1.94 -8.28
C PRO A 30 -10.01 0.60 -9.02
N PHE A 31 -8.91 -0.11 -8.78
CA PHE A 31 -8.60 -1.42 -9.37
C PHE A 31 -7.53 -2.16 -8.58
N ILE A 32 -7.38 -3.46 -8.82
CA ILE A 32 -6.39 -4.31 -8.17
C ILE A 32 -5.06 -4.26 -8.94
N VAL A 33 -3.94 -4.10 -8.22
CA VAL A 33 -2.59 -4.20 -8.79
C VAL A 33 -1.78 -5.22 -8.01
N ARG A 34 -1.06 -6.09 -8.73
CA ARG A 34 -0.12 -7.05 -8.16
C ARG A 34 1.32 -6.58 -8.33
N PHE A 35 2.11 -6.74 -7.27
CA PHE A 35 3.55 -6.48 -7.29
C PHE A 35 4.31 -7.72 -6.86
N ASN A 36 5.46 -7.96 -7.47
CA ASN A 36 6.41 -8.95 -6.96
C ASN A 36 7.05 -8.42 -5.68
N GLY A 37 7.13 -9.28 -4.67
CA GLY A 37 7.66 -8.97 -3.35
C GLY A 37 6.78 -9.55 -2.26
N PHE A 38 7.05 -9.11 -1.03
CA PHE A 38 6.29 -9.48 0.15
C PHE A 38 5.87 -8.20 0.85
N ARG A 39 4.74 -8.21 1.55
CA ARG A 39 4.40 -7.17 2.53
C ARG A 39 4.12 -7.82 3.87
N GLY A 40 4.13 -7.02 4.93
CA GLY A 40 3.73 -7.48 6.24
C GLY A 40 3.96 -6.44 7.31
N PHE A 41 3.64 -6.80 8.54
CA PHE A 41 3.65 -5.85 9.64
C PHE A 41 5.07 -5.56 10.11
N ASN A 42 5.38 -4.31 10.43
CA ASN A 42 6.74 -3.91 10.80
C ASN A 42 6.97 -4.08 12.32
N THR A 43 8.09 -4.65 12.78
CA THR A 43 8.39 -4.82 14.22
C THR A 43 8.72 -3.52 14.98
N ILE A 44 8.90 -2.39 14.28
CA ILE A 44 9.25 -1.09 14.89
C ILE A 44 7.97 -0.36 15.35
N LYS A 45 8.00 0.26 16.54
CA LYS A 45 6.90 1.09 17.06
C LYS A 45 6.55 2.22 16.08
N ASP A 46 5.27 2.57 16.00
CA ASP A 46 4.69 3.60 15.10
C ASP A 46 4.79 3.29 13.59
N HIS A 47 5.25 2.08 13.24
CA HIS A 47 5.26 1.56 11.88
C HIS A 47 4.45 0.28 11.82
N TYR A 48 3.37 0.32 11.05
CA TYR A 48 2.42 -0.78 11.03
C TYR A 48 2.70 -1.76 9.90
N MET A 49 3.00 -1.29 8.67
CA MET A 49 3.23 -2.13 7.48
C MET A 49 4.49 -1.73 6.72
N ASP A 50 5.16 -2.70 6.11
CA ASP A 50 6.34 -2.50 5.26
C ASP A 50 6.34 -3.48 4.08
N ILE A 51 7.21 -3.23 3.10
CA ILE A 51 7.41 -4.07 1.91
C ILE A 51 8.82 -4.68 1.95
N GLY A 52 8.89 -5.98 1.67
CA GLY A 52 10.10 -6.79 1.71
C GLY A 52 11.15 -6.46 0.64
N LYS A 53 12.38 -6.97 0.84
CA LYS A 53 13.58 -6.64 0.03
C LYS A 53 13.51 -7.00 -1.46
N ASN A 54 12.56 -7.83 -1.84
CA ASN A 54 12.38 -8.28 -3.23
C ASN A 54 11.38 -7.43 -4.00
N PHE A 55 10.89 -6.33 -3.42
CA PHE A 55 9.93 -5.46 -4.09
C PHE A 55 10.46 -4.91 -5.41
N ASN A 56 9.60 -5.02 -6.42
CA ASN A 56 9.78 -4.39 -7.71
C ASN A 56 8.73 -3.28 -7.87
N PRO A 57 9.11 -2.01 -8.11
CA PRO A 57 8.16 -0.91 -8.33
C PRO A 57 7.47 -0.99 -9.71
N VAL A 58 7.45 -2.17 -10.33
CA VAL A 58 6.73 -2.45 -11.57
C VAL A 58 5.71 -3.54 -11.26
N GLY A 59 4.44 -3.15 -11.19
CA GLY A 59 3.30 -4.04 -10.96
C GLY A 59 2.47 -4.24 -12.21
N GLU A 60 1.42 -5.05 -12.09
CA GLU A 60 0.45 -5.34 -13.14
C GLU A 60 -0.98 -5.17 -12.63
N GLN A 61 -1.86 -4.63 -13.47
CA GLN A 61 -3.28 -4.59 -13.18
C GLN A 61 -3.86 -6.00 -13.24
N VAL A 62 -4.59 -6.39 -12.20
CA VAL A 62 -5.21 -7.71 -12.07
C VAL A 62 -6.70 -7.63 -12.40
N ASN A 63 -7.21 -8.65 -13.09
CA ASN A 63 -8.65 -8.86 -13.25
C ASN A 63 -9.19 -9.52 -11.96
N ILE A 64 -10.31 -9.01 -11.42
CA ILE A 64 -10.93 -9.59 -10.23
C ILE A 64 -11.33 -11.05 -10.45
N ASN A 65 -11.69 -11.44 -11.67
CA ASN A 65 -11.96 -12.83 -12.06
C ASN A 65 -10.71 -13.62 -12.47
N GLY A 66 -9.53 -13.01 -12.40
CA GLY A 66 -8.26 -13.64 -12.70
C GLY A 66 -7.74 -14.51 -11.56
N ALA A 67 -6.88 -15.47 -11.89
CA ALA A 67 -6.24 -16.33 -10.91
C ALA A 67 -5.36 -15.55 -9.92
N ILE A 68 -5.37 -16.01 -8.67
CA ILE A 68 -4.47 -15.56 -7.62
C ILE A 68 -3.10 -16.20 -7.83
N ASP A 69 -2.04 -15.45 -7.54
CA ASP A 69 -0.68 -15.98 -7.56
C ASP A 69 -0.41 -16.74 -6.25
N GLU A 70 -0.55 -18.06 -6.30
CA GLU A 70 -0.30 -18.96 -5.17
C GLU A 70 1.19 -19.16 -4.84
N SER A 71 2.12 -18.56 -5.61
CA SER A 71 3.55 -18.72 -5.37
C SER A 71 4.02 -18.07 -4.06
N GLY A 72 3.21 -17.18 -3.49
CA GLY A 72 3.54 -16.41 -2.30
C GLY A 72 4.61 -15.33 -2.53
N ASN A 73 5.07 -15.13 -3.78
CA ASN A 73 6.13 -14.16 -4.11
C ASN A 73 5.59 -12.82 -4.60
N SER A 74 4.28 -12.60 -4.48
CA SER A 74 3.62 -11.36 -4.83
C SER A 74 2.56 -10.99 -3.79
N PHE A 75 2.11 -9.74 -3.86
CA PHE A 75 0.99 -9.25 -3.06
C PHE A 75 0.13 -8.33 -3.91
N GLU A 76 -1.17 -8.30 -3.60
CA GLU A 76 -2.15 -7.46 -4.28
C GLU A 76 -2.45 -6.19 -3.47
N CYS A 77 -2.62 -5.07 -4.17
CA CYS A 77 -2.85 -3.74 -3.63
C CYS A 77 -4.12 -3.14 -4.22
N LEU A 78 -4.69 -2.17 -3.52
CA LEU A 78 -5.69 -1.27 -4.10
C LEU A 78 -4.98 -0.12 -4.81
N ALA A 79 -5.29 0.09 -6.08
CA ALA A 79 -4.84 1.23 -6.85
C ALA A 79 -6.04 2.13 -7.18
N TYR A 80 -5.89 3.44 -7.06
CA TYR A 80 -6.96 4.39 -7.36
C TYR A 80 -6.44 5.77 -7.71
N TYR A 81 -7.23 6.54 -8.42
CA TYR A 81 -6.93 7.92 -8.73
C TYR A 81 -7.51 8.86 -7.69
N ILE A 82 -6.78 9.95 -7.43
CA ILE A 82 -7.23 11.10 -6.66
C ILE A 82 -7.03 12.38 -7.47
N ASN A 83 -7.69 13.46 -7.06
CA ASN A 83 -7.39 14.79 -7.58
C ASN A 83 -5.97 15.21 -7.17
N ASP A 84 -5.32 16.05 -8.00
CA ASP A 84 -3.94 16.51 -7.70
C ASP A 84 -3.87 17.35 -6.41
N GLU A 85 -4.96 18.07 -6.12
CA GLU A 85 -5.12 18.81 -4.88
C GLU A 85 -5.18 17.88 -3.67
N ASP A 86 -5.77 16.69 -3.75
CA ASP A 86 -5.86 15.76 -2.61
C ASP A 86 -4.52 15.12 -2.22
N LEU A 87 -3.46 15.31 -3.00
CA LEU A 87 -2.14 14.76 -2.68
C LEU A 87 -1.62 15.26 -1.31
N TYR A 88 -1.96 16.49 -0.89
CA TYR A 88 -1.56 16.97 0.45
C TYR A 88 -2.23 16.19 1.58
N LYS A 89 -3.42 15.62 1.35
CA LYS A 89 -4.12 14.78 2.33
C LYS A 89 -3.37 13.47 2.54
N ILE A 90 -2.89 12.85 1.45
CA ILE A 90 -2.00 11.67 1.50
C ILE A 90 -0.69 12.02 2.21
N LYS A 91 -0.04 13.13 1.83
CA LYS A 91 1.18 13.64 2.47
C LYS A 91 1.03 13.73 4.00
N ARG A 92 -0.06 14.32 4.47
CA ARG A 92 -0.34 14.51 5.89
C ARG A 92 -0.58 13.18 6.62
N ARG A 93 -1.29 12.24 6.00
CA ARG A 93 -1.56 10.91 6.59
C ARG A 93 -0.30 10.08 6.74
N GLU A 94 0.48 10.03 5.67
CA GLU A 94 1.67 9.18 5.57
C GLU A 94 2.87 9.81 6.27
N GLY A 95 2.73 11.06 6.74
CA GLY A 95 3.76 11.77 7.51
C GLY A 95 4.95 12.16 6.66
N TYR A 96 4.72 12.50 5.38
CA TYR A 96 5.76 13.01 4.51
C TYR A 96 6.34 14.33 5.08
N PRO A 97 7.62 14.66 4.78
CA PRO A 97 8.19 15.94 5.17
C PRO A 97 7.36 17.13 4.66
N ALA A 98 7.26 18.16 5.49
CA ALA A 98 6.35 19.29 5.30
C ALA A 98 6.53 20.02 3.97
N GLU A 99 7.72 20.05 3.38
CA GLU A 99 7.98 20.78 2.11
C GLU A 99 8.19 19.83 0.92
N LEU A 100 8.13 18.50 1.12
CA LEU A 100 8.59 17.54 0.11
C LEU A 100 7.76 17.61 -1.18
N ILE A 101 6.43 17.53 -1.06
CA ILE A 101 5.54 17.55 -2.24
C ILE A 101 5.65 18.87 -3.00
N ASP A 102 5.75 19.97 -2.27
CA ASP A 102 5.77 21.31 -2.87
C ASP A 102 7.07 21.51 -3.66
N LYS A 103 8.23 21.15 -3.08
CA LYS A 103 9.52 21.15 -3.80
C LYS A 103 9.55 20.23 -5.02
N ILE A 104 8.87 19.08 -4.97
CA ILE A 104 8.75 18.20 -6.13
C ILE A 104 7.87 18.85 -7.21
N LYS A 105 6.75 19.48 -6.85
CA LYS A 105 5.86 20.18 -7.79
C LYS A 105 6.57 21.37 -8.46
N ASP A 106 7.38 22.12 -7.74
CA ASP A 106 8.19 23.21 -8.30
C ASP A 106 9.21 22.67 -9.31
N SER A 107 9.92 21.59 -8.94
CA SER A 107 10.89 20.93 -9.82
C SER A 107 10.25 20.35 -11.08
N LEU A 108 9.05 19.77 -10.94
CA LEU A 108 8.25 19.25 -12.04
C LEU A 108 7.82 20.37 -13.00
N SER A 109 7.35 21.50 -12.47
CA SER A 109 6.90 22.63 -13.28
C SER A 109 8.05 23.16 -14.15
N ASN A 110 9.22 23.38 -13.55
CA ASN A 110 10.43 23.76 -14.27
C ASN A 110 10.85 22.73 -15.33
N TYR A 111 10.71 21.43 -15.03
CA TYR A 111 11.01 20.36 -15.98
C TYR A 111 10.04 20.37 -17.17
N ASN A 112 8.74 20.51 -16.92
CA ASN A 112 7.69 20.56 -17.95
C ASN A 112 7.89 21.76 -18.87
N GLU A 113 8.15 22.95 -18.32
CA GLU A 113 8.44 24.17 -19.08
C GLU A 113 9.67 24.01 -19.97
N LYS A 114 10.79 23.55 -19.40
CA LYS A 114 12.06 23.40 -20.12
C LYS A 114 11.99 22.39 -21.27
N ASN A 115 11.22 21.32 -21.10
CA ASN A 115 11.16 20.23 -22.07
C ASN A 115 9.90 20.26 -22.96
N ASN A 116 9.04 21.26 -22.80
CA ASN A 116 7.73 21.35 -23.47
C ASN A 116 6.92 20.05 -23.32
N GLN A 117 6.82 19.57 -22.08
CA GLN A 117 6.09 18.35 -21.70
C GLN A 117 4.99 18.69 -20.69
N ASP A 118 3.99 17.83 -20.61
CA ASP A 118 2.94 17.89 -19.58
C ASP A 118 2.87 16.53 -18.88
N ILE A 119 3.88 16.23 -18.06
CA ILE A 119 3.93 15.00 -17.26
C ILE A 119 3.53 15.25 -15.82
N ASN A 120 2.96 14.24 -15.17
CA ASN A 120 2.57 14.31 -13.77
C ASN A 120 3.71 13.96 -12.81
N ILE A 121 3.49 14.21 -11.51
CA ILE A 121 4.47 13.96 -10.44
C ILE A 121 5.00 12.52 -10.42
N ALA A 122 4.15 11.51 -10.63
CA ALA A 122 4.59 10.12 -10.62
C ALA A 122 5.52 9.79 -11.79
N THR A 123 5.21 10.31 -12.98
CA THR A 123 6.01 10.14 -14.19
C THR A 123 7.34 10.89 -14.06
N PHE A 124 7.33 12.09 -13.51
CA PHE A 124 8.54 12.85 -13.22
C PHE A 124 9.44 12.13 -12.22
N LEU A 125 8.88 11.67 -11.10
CA LEU A 125 9.63 10.95 -10.09
C LEU A 125 10.22 9.64 -10.64
N TRP A 126 9.53 8.98 -11.58
CA TRP A 126 10.01 7.76 -12.22
C TRP A 126 11.37 7.94 -12.92
N ASN A 127 11.68 9.15 -13.41
CA ASN A 127 12.99 9.45 -14.00
C ASN A 127 14.17 9.37 -13.01
N PHE A 128 13.91 9.44 -11.70
CA PHE A 128 14.93 9.29 -10.67
C PHE A 128 15.16 7.85 -10.25
N TYR A 129 14.21 6.95 -10.55
CA TYR A 129 14.41 5.55 -10.26
C TYR A 129 15.50 5.00 -11.18
N PRO A 130 16.49 4.26 -10.67
CA PRO A 130 17.46 3.63 -11.55
C PRO A 130 16.70 2.73 -12.53
N TYR A 131 16.95 2.90 -13.83
CA TYR A 131 16.62 1.88 -14.83
C TYR A 131 17.07 0.53 -14.28
N GLN A 132 16.29 -0.54 -14.52
CA GLN A 132 16.44 -1.86 -13.89
C GLN A 132 17.74 -2.61 -14.28
N GLU A 133 18.88 -1.93 -14.30
CA GLU A 133 20.20 -2.47 -14.46
C GLU A 133 20.67 -3.03 -13.12
N GLY A 134 20.30 -4.28 -12.87
CA GLY A 134 21.01 -5.15 -11.95
C GLY A 134 20.17 -5.75 -10.82
N LYS A 135 20.70 -6.87 -10.30
CA LYS A 135 20.23 -7.65 -9.12
C LYS A 135 20.31 -6.86 -7.79
N ALA A 136 20.22 -5.53 -7.81
CA ALA A 136 20.26 -4.71 -6.61
C ALA A 136 19.01 -4.99 -5.75
N ASN A 137 19.22 -5.24 -4.46
CA ASN A 137 18.13 -5.37 -3.51
C ASN A 137 17.32 -4.07 -3.39
N TYR A 138 16.08 -4.17 -2.91
CA TYR A 138 15.16 -3.03 -2.80
C TYR A 138 15.72 -1.85 -2.01
N HIS A 139 16.44 -2.11 -0.91
CA HIS A 139 17.07 -1.06 -0.10
C HIS A 139 18.02 -0.19 -0.94
N ASN A 140 18.89 -0.81 -1.74
CA ASN A 140 19.79 -0.10 -2.63
C ASN A 140 19.05 0.71 -3.70
N LYS A 141 17.92 0.19 -4.22
CA LYS A 141 17.09 0.92 -5.19
C LYS A 141 16.49 2.19 -4.59
N ILE A 142 16.02 2.13 -3.36
CA ILE A 142 15.45 3.27 -2.63
C ILE A 142 16.50 4.32 -2.28
N LEU A 143 17.67 3.88 -1.80
CA LEU A 143 18.78 4.79 -1.54
C LEU A 143 19.23 5.53 -2.81
N ARG A 144 19.31 4.82 -3.94
CA ARG A 144 19.64 5.44 -5.24
C ARG A 144 18.57 6.42 -5.71
N TYR A 145 17.30 6.04 -5.65
CA TYR A 145 16.18 6.93 -5.97
C TYR A 145 16.26 8.22 -5.15
N ARG A 146 16.42 8.12 -3.82
CA ARG A 146 16.57 9.29 -2.95
C ARG A 146 17.77 10.14 -3.31
N LYS A 147 18.94 9.52 -3.52
CA LYS A 147 20.15 10.25 -3.92
C LYS A 147 19.91 11.06 -5.20
N ASN A 148 19.22 10.47 -6.18
CA ASN A 148 18.88 11.14 -7.43
C ASN A 148 17.86 12.28 -7.19
N LEU A 149 16.81 12.02 -6.41
CA LEU A 149 15.82 13.03 -6.00
C LEU A 149 16.45 14.19 -5.21
N GLY A 150 17.52 13.92 -4.46
CA GLY A 150 18.27 14.89 -3.66
C GLY A 150 18.97 15.99 -4.47
N SER A 151 19.03 15.84 -5.80
CA SER A 151 19.47 16.91 -6.69
C SER A 151 18.37 17.95 -7.01
N TYR A 152 17.12 17.66 -6.67
CA TYR A 152 15.93 18.50 -6.90
C TYR A 152 15.26 18.92 -5.60
N VAL A 153 15.39 18.11 -4.55
CA VAL A 153 14.85 18.39 -3.21
C VAL A 153 16.00 18.36 -2.22
N ASP A 154 15.99 19.27 -1.26
CA ASP A 154 16.98 19.33 -0.18
C ASP A 154 17.23 17.95 0.46
N ASN A 155 18.51 17.53 0.48
CA ASN A 155 18.97 16.28 1.09
C ASN A 155 18.52 16.12 2.56
N ASN A 156 18.37 17.21 3.30
CA ASN A 156 17.89 17.16 4.68
C ASN A 156 16.39 16.83 4.75
N VAL A 157 15.60 17.27 3.78
CA VAL A 157 14.17 16.96 3.67
C VAL A 157 14.00 15.51 3.25
N ILE A 158 14.73 15.08 2.23
CA ILE A 158 14.58 13.71 1.73
C ILE A 158 15.21 12.67 2.62
N ASN A 159 16.13 12.94 3.54
CA ASN A 159 16.76 11.91 4.39
C ASN A 159 16.10 11.72 5.76
N GLN A 160 14.97 12.38 6.03
CA GLN A 160 14.19 12.16 7.24
C GLN A 160 13.70 10.70 7.32
N THR A 161 13.60 10.16 8.55
CA THR A 161 13.09 8.81 8.83
C THR A 161 11.55 8.79 8.76
N CYS A 162 11.00 9.10 7.61
CA CYS A 162 9.57 9.15 7.34
C CYS A 162 9.25 8.52 5.98
N TYR A 163 7.96 8.29 5.72
CA TYR A 163 7.54 7.87 4.39
C TYR A 163 7.81 9.00 3.39
N ILE A 164 8.17 8.62 2.17
CA ILE A 164 8.21 9.53 1.02
C ILE A 164 7.40 8.89 -0.12
N PRO A 165 6.93 9.68 -1.10
CA PRO A 165 6.32 9.11 -2.29
C PRO A 165 7.39 8.46 -3.15
N HIS A 166 7.16 7.20 -3.51
CA HIS A 166 7.95 6.46 -4.47
C HIS A 166 7.14 6.26 -5.75
N PRO A 167 7.73 6.50 -6.93
CA PRO A 167 7.05 6.26 -8.17
C PRO A 167 6.98 4.75 -8.44
N ILE A 168 5.86 4.30 -8.97
CA ILE A 168 5.65 2.94 -9.47
C ILE A 168 5.15 2.98 -10.90
N LYS A 169 5.38 1.90 -11.63
CA LYS A 169 4.82 1.66 -12.96
C LYS A 169 3.81 0.51 -12.87
N VAL A 170 2.61 0.72 -13.39
CA VAL A 170 1.58 -0.32 -13.52
C VAL A 170 1.44 -0.69 -14.98
N LYS A 171 1.71 -1.97 -15.28
CA LYS A 171 1.44 -2.57 -16.59
C LYS A 171 -0.07 -2.78 -16.76
N CYS A 172 -0.62 -2.14 -17.78
CA CYS A 172 -1.99 -2.29 -18.25
C CYS A 172 -2.01 -1.90 -19.74
N GLN A 173 -3.19 -1.81 -20.39
CA GLN A 173 -3.29 -1.50 -21.83
C GLN A 173 -2.46 -0.27 -22.25
N LYS A 174 -2.45 0.77 -21.41
CA LYS A 174 -1.52 1.89 -21.49
C LYS A 174 -0.81 2.02 -20.16
N ASN A 175 0.50 1.78 -20.12
CA ASN A 175 1.28 1.87 -18.88
C ASN A 175 0.95 3.13 -18.08
N LYS A 176 0.69 2.95 -16.79
CA LYS A 176 0.39 4.04 -15.84
C LYS A 176 1.54 4.23 -14.88
N PHE A 177 1.71 5.45 -14.40
CA PHE A 177 2.63 5.77 -13.31
C PHE A 177 1.84 6.26 -12.11
N GLY A 178 2.22 5.80 -10.92
CA GLY A 178 1.56 6.15 -9.66
C GLY A 178 2.56 6.36 -8.53
N LEU A 179 2.03 6.62 -7.35
CA LEU A 179 2.79 6.80 -6.13
C LEU A 179 2.43 5.71 -5.11
N ILE A 180 3.45 5.19 -4.45
CA ILE A 180 3.32 4.34 -3.26
C ILE A 180 4.13 4.98 -2.12
N SER A 181 3.58 5.02 -0.91
CA SER A 181 4.29 5.54 0.26
C SER A 181 5.27 4.50 0.77
N ILE A 182 6.56 4.78 0.74
CA ILE A 182 7.56 3.87 1.29
C ILE A 182 8.50 4.64 2.23
N ARG A 183 8.84 4.02 3.36
CA ARG A 183 9.83 4.52 4.32
C ARG A 183 11.23 4.05 3.94
N THR A 184 12.26 4.61 4.54
CA THR A 184 13.63 4.47 4.03
C THR A 184 14.60 3.77 4.96
N ASP A 185 14.24 3.66 6.24
CA ASP A 185 14.85 2.76 7.21
C ASP A 185 14.23 1.36 7.13
N ILE A 186 14.02 0.89 5.89
CA ILE A 186 13.50 -0.45 5.58
C ILE A 186 14.38 -1.49 6.22
N GLY A 187 13.75 -2.38 6.98
CA GLY A 187 14.43 -3.31 7.86
C GLY A 187 13.94 -3.19 9.29
N ALA A 188 12.64 -3.36 9.47
CA ALA A 188 12.06 -3.88 10.70
C ALA A 188 13.02 -4.93 11.28
N LYS A 189 13.57 -4.68 12.48
CA LYS A 189 14.64 -5.43 13.18
C LYS A 189 15.22 -6.59 12.39
N LYS A 190 16.50 -6.47 12.01
CA LYS A 190 17.20 -7.59 11.42
C LYS A 190 17.10 -8.83 12.32
N ASP A 191 16.64 -9.95 11.77
CA ASP A 191 16.76 -11.24 12.45
C ASP A 191 18.25 -11.60 12.58
N PHE A 192 18.56 -12.74 13.19
CA PHE A 192 19.94 -13.21 13.32
C PHE A 192 20.63 -13.46 11.96
N ASN A 193 19.88 -13.49 10.84
CA ASN A 193 20.37 -13.61 9.47
C ASN A 193 20.53 -12.26 8.75
N ASN A 194 20.38 -11.14 9.46
CA ASN A 194 20.48 -9.80 8.89
C ASN A 194 19.30 -9.47 7.93
N ASP A 195 18.17 -10.17 8.04
CA ASP A 195 17.00 -10.01 7.17
C ASP A 195 15.83 -9.26 7.81
N ILE A 196 14.93 -8.68 6.99
CA ILE A 196 13.78 -7.92 7.51
C ILE A 196 12.90 -8.86 8.35
N ARG A 197 12.78 -8.60 9.66
CA ARG A 197 11.78 -9.27 10.49
C ARG A 197 10.48 -8.50 10.39
N LEU A 198 9.61 -8.95 9.49
CA LEU A 198 8.20 -8.63 9.56
C LEU A 198 7.60 -9.39 10.76
N MET A 199 6.69 -8.74 11.49
CA MET A 199 5.91 -9.39 12.53
C MET A 199 5.06 -10.48 11.90
N THR A 200 5.09 -11.66 12.52
CA THR A 200 4.03 -12.64 12.33
C THR A 200 2.71 -12.05 12.81
N ILE A 201 1.59 -12.50 12.26
CA ILE A 201 0.28 -11.98 12.66
C ILE A 201 -0.04 -12.29 14.11
N SER A 202 0.43 -13.41 14.66
CA SER A 202 0.37 -13.69 16.10
C SER A 202 1.05 -12.58 16.92
N GLU A 203 2.21 -12.07 16.49
CA GLU A 203 2.85 -10.94 17.19
C GLU A 203 2.06 -9.63 17.04
N VAL A 204 1.35 -9.44 15.93
CA VAL A 204 0.54 -8.23 15.67
C VAL A 204 -0.68 -8.19 16.56
N THR A 205 -1.43 -9.29 16.62
CA THR A 205 -2.66 -9.40 17.41
C THR A 205 -2.39 -9.30 18.92
N HIS A 206 -1.21 -9.71 19.38
CA HIS A 206 -0.80 -9.63 20.79
C HIS A 206 0.01 -8.38 21.16
N SER A 207 0.14 -7.42 20.23
CA SER A 207 0.92 -6.21 20.49
C SER A 207 0.21 -5.28 21.49
N LYS A 208 0.80 -5.10 22.68
CA LYS A 208 0.17 -4.34 23.78
C LYS A 208 0.30 -2.81 23.67
N SER A 209 1.21 -2.26 22.85
CA SER A 209 1.38 -0.80 22.76
C SER A 209 2.25 -0.32 21.56
N PRO A 210 1.68 0.45 20.61
CA PRO A 210 0.24 0.71 20.43
C PRO A 210 -0.49 -0.58 19.98
N PRO A 211 -1.79 -0.74 20.29
CA PRO A 211 -2.59 -1.88 19.83
C PRO A 211 -2.72 -1.86 18.31
N ARG A 212 -2.10 -2.84 17.63
CA ARG A 212 -2.05 -2.91 16.16
C ARG A 212 -3.27 -3.58 15.54
N GLU A 213 -4.12 -4.21 16.35
CA GLU A 213 -5.34 -4.90 15.91
C GLU A 213 -6.24 -4.00 15.05
N SER A 214 -6.47 -2.74 15.46
CA SER A 214 -7.28 -1.80 14.66
C SER A 214 -6.72 -1.56 13.25
N TYR A 215 -5.39 -1.46 13.13
CA TYR A 215 -4.71 -1.29 11.86
C TYR A 215 -4.71 -2.60 11.05
N PHE A 216 -4.60 -3.74 11.72
CA PHE A 216 -4.71 -5.05 11.09
C PHE A 216 -6.09 -5.24 10.44
N LEU A 217 -7.16 -4.95 11.17
CA LEU A 217 -8.53 -4.97 10.64
C LEU A 217 -8.66 -4.10 9.38
N GLU A 218 -8.11 -2.88 9.39
CA GLU A 218 -8.13 -1.98 8.23
C GLU A 218 -7.43 -2.55 7.00
N CYS A 219 -6.35 -3.31 7.19
CA CYS A 219 -5.61 -3.92 6.08
C CYS A 219 -6.39 -5.08 5.47
N ILE A 220 -7.00 -5.94 6.30
CA ILE A 220 -7.74 -7.11 5.79
C ILE A 220 -9.08 -6.72 5.16
N LEU A 221 -9.65 -5.56 5.51
CA LEU A 221 -10.84 -5.02 4.83
C LEU A 221 -10.62 -4.79 3.33
N GLY A 222 -9.37 -4.70 2.85
CA GLY A 222 -9.09 -4.71 1.41
C GLY A 222 -9.68 -5.93 0.69
N GLY A 223 -9.83 -7.07 1.38
CA GLY A 223 -10.42 -8.28 0.82
C GLY A 223 -11.93 -8.20 0.56
N VAL A 224 -12.63 -7.19 1.09
CA VAL A 224 -14.02 -6.87 0.70
C VAL A 224 -14.10 -6.53 -0.80
N HIS A 225 -13.02 -6.00 -1.36
CA HIS A 225 -12.87 -5.64 -2.78
C HIS A 225 -12.25 -6.78 -3.61
N GLY A 226 -12.22 -8.00 -3.06
CA GLY A 226 -11.63 -9.15 -3.71
C GLY A 226 -10.11 -9.25 -3.63
N ILE A 227 -9.39 -8.22 -3.16
CA ILE A 227 -7.91 -8.20 -3.05
C ILE A 227 -7.42 -9.40 -2.25
N ASP A 228 -6.43 -10.14 -2.75
CA ASP A 228 -5.83 -11.23 -1.99
C ASP A 228 -5.14 -10.71 -0.72
N VAL A 229 -5.64 -11.18 0.44
CA VAL A 229 -5.12 -10.83 1.76
C VAL A 229 -4.54 -12.04 2.49
N ARG A 230 -4.37 -13.19 1.82
CA ARG A 230 -3.76 -14.39 2.42
C ARG A 230 -2.36 -14.13 2.93
N ASP A 231 -1.60 -13.26 2.28
CA ASP A 231 -0.29 -12.84 2.76
C ASP A 231 -0.37 -12.17 4.14
N LEU A 232 -1.43 -11.40 4.40
CA LEU A 232 -1.74 -10.78 5.70
C LEU A 232 -2.40 -11.74 6.68
N LEU A 233 -3.01 -12.84 6.23
CA LEU A 233 -3.74 -13.79 7.10
C LEU A 233 -2.91 -15.04 7.43
N SER A 234 -1.87 -15.36 6.67
CA SER A 234 -1.07 -16.59 6.75
C SER A 234 -0.50 -16.92 8.13
N GLY A 235 -0.37 -15.93 9.02
CA GLY A 235 0.06 -16.12 10.42
C GLY A 235 -1.06 -16.47 11.42
N LEU A 236 -2.31 -16.62 10.99
CA LEU A 236 -3.47 -16.92 11.86
C LEU A 236 -3.81 -18.41 11.84
N ASN A 237 -3.71 -19.10 12.97
CA ASN A 237 -4.18 -20.48 13.10
C ASN A 237 -5.73 -20.53 13.10
N PRO A 238 -6.42 -21.17 12.14
CA PRO A 238 -7.89 -21.31 12.09
C PRO A 238 -8.55 -21.69 13.41
N ASN A 239 -7.86 -22.43 14.27
CA ASN A 239 -8.37 -22.98 15.52
C ASN A 239 -8.08 -22.15 16.78
N ASP A 240 -7.56 -20.94 16.62
CA ASP A 240 -7.20 -20.07 17.75
C ASP A 240 -8.44 -19.42 18.38
N GLN A 241 -8.75 -19.78 19.63
CA GLN A 241 -9.92 -19.28 20.37
C GLN A 241 -9.86 -17.75 20.59
N GLU A 242 -8.68 -17.14 20.52
CA GLU A 242 -8.54 -15.68 20.69
C GLU A 242 -8.99 -14.89 19.43
N LYS A 243 -9.22 -15.58 18.31
CA LYS A 243 -9.80 -14.99 17.08
C LYS A 243 -11.20 -14.43 17.26
N TYR A 244 -12.00 -14.98 18.18
CA TYR A 244 -13.40 -14.58 18.35
C TYR A 244 -13.56 -13.08 18.68
N CYS A 245 -12.61 -12.49 19.40
CA CYS A 245 -12.61 -11.05 19.71
C CYS A 245 -12.37 -10.18 18.45
N ILE A 246 -11.54 -10.67 17.52
CA ILE A 246 -11.25 -10.01 16.23
C ILE A 246 -12.46 -10.15 15.29
N ILE A 247 -13.12 -11.32 15.29
CA ILE A 247 -14.22 -11.68 14.38
C ILE A 247 -15.45 -10.80 14.56
N LYS A 248 -15.91 -10.56 15.80
CA LYS A 248 -17.17 -9.84 16.03
C LYS A 248 -17.17 -8.42 15.44
N ASN A 249 -16.04 -7.73 15.53
CA ASN A 249 -15.93 -6.38 14.95
C ASN A 249 -15.67 -6.40 13.44
N LEU A 250 -15.23 -7.54 12.89
CA LEU A 250 -14.88 -7.65 11.48
C LEU A 250 -16.13 -7.75 10.59
N GLU A 251 -17.15 -8.50 11.00
CA GLU A 251 -18.41 -8.65 10.26
C GLU A 251 -19.12 -7.30 10.03
N GLU A 252 -19.33 -6.54 11.11
CA GLU A 252 -19.94 -5.19 11.03
C GLU A 252 -19.14 -4.28 10.08
N LYS A 253 -17.80 -4.29 10.20
CA LYS A 253 -16.92 -3.49 9.33
C LYS A 253 -16.95 -3.92 7.87
N ILE A 254 -17.08 -5.23 7.59
CA ILE A 254 -17.21 -5.74 6.21
C ILE A 254 -18.49 -5.20 5.59
N HIS A 255 -19.62 -5.25 6.31
CA HIS A 255 -20.87 -4.70 5.82
C HIS A 255 -20.81 -3.20 5.57
N GLU A 256 -20.19 -2.44 6.48
CA GLU A 256 -20.00 -1.00 6.29
C GLU A 256 -19.12 -0.70 5.08
N GLU A 257 -17.99 -1.39 4.92
CA GLU A 257 -17.06 -1.24 3.81
C GLU A 257 -17.77 -1.55 2.48
N TRP A 258 -18.47 -2.68 2.42
CA TRP A 258 -19.23 -3.13 1.26
C TRP A 258 -20.25 -2.09 0.81
N ASN A 259 -21.10 -1.63 1.73
CA ASN A 259 -22.17 -0.68 1.43
C ASN A 259 -21.64 0.67 0.94
N LYS A 260 -20.48 1.11 1.44
CA LYS A 260 -19.86 2.39 1.07
C LYS A 260 -19.06 2.36 -0.23
N THR A 261 -18.79 1.17 -0.77
CA THR A 261 -17.93 1.00 -1.95
C THR A 261 -18.64 0.31 -3.12
N GLN A 262 -19.98 0.23 -3.08
CA GLN A 262 -20.78 -0.33 -4.18
C GLN A 262 -20.62 0.43 -5.51
N ASP A 263 -20.21 1.70 -5.46
CA ASP A 263 -19.96 2.54 -6.63
C ASP A 263 -18.57 2.29 -7.27
N TRP A 264 -17.74 1.45 -6.67
CA TRP A 264 -16.40 1.14 -7.18
C TRP A 264 -16.46 0.10 -8.32
N ILE A 265 -16.20 0.55 -9.55
CA ILE A 265 -16.42 -0.20 -10.81
C ILE A 265 -15.73 -1.59 -10.90
N PHE A 266 -14.65 -1.82 -10.16
CA PHE A 266 -13.92 -3.09 -10.20
C PHE A 266 -14.46 -4.15 -9.22
N HIS A 267 -15.44 -3.79 -8.40
CA HIS A 267 -16.17 -4.74 -7.56
C HIS A 267 -17.04 -5.64 -8.41
N GLU A 268 -17.03 -6.93 -8.10
CA GLU A 268 -18.16 -7.81 -8.45
C GLU A 268 -19.37 -7.42 -7.60
N ASP A 269 -20.59 -7.68 -8.10
CA ASP A 269 -21.85 -7.36 -7.40
C ASP A 269 -22.12 -8.28 -6.18
N ASP A 270 -21.30 -9.30 -5.98
CA ASP A 270 -21.47 -10.31 -4.93
C ASP A 270 -20.36 -10.23 -3.87
N LEU A 271 -20.75 -9.84 -2.64
CA LEU A 271 -19.85 -9.75 -1.49
C LEU A 271 -19.19 -11.10 -1.19
N PHE A 272 -19.96 -12.18 -1.22
CA PHE A 272 -19.47 -13.52 -0.89
C PHE A 272 -18.41 -13.98 -1.89
N VAL A 273 -18.58 -13.68 -3.18
CA VAL A 273 -17.57 -13.96 -4.23
C VAL A 273 -16.27 -13.23 -3.93
N ASN A 274 -16.33 -11.95 -3.59
CA ASN A 274 -15.15 -11.14 -3.27
C ASN A 274 -14.43 -11.63 -2.00
N LEU A 275 -15.19 -11.95 -0.94
CA LEU A 275 -14.63 -12.50 0.30
C LEU A 275 -14.01 -13.88 0.12
N LYS A 276 -14.58 -14.70 -0.78
CA LYS A 276 -14.01 -16.00 -1.14
C LYS A 276 -12.71 -15.84 -1.92
N ARG A 277 -12.68 -14.96 -2.93
CA ARG A 277 -11.47 -14.65 -3.72
C ARG A 277 -10.34 -14.20 -2.80
N SER A 278 -10.61 -13.19 -1.97
CA SER A 278 -9.59 -12.57 -1.11
C SER A 278 -8.98 -13.52 -0.07
N GLY A 279 -9.61 -14.68 0.17
CA GLY A 279 -9.19 -15.66 1.17
C GLY A 279 -9.71 -15.35 2.57
N ILE A 280 -10.50 -14.29 2.77
CA ILE A 280 -11.06 -13.96 4.09
C ILE A 280 -11.84 -15.15 4.68
N LEU A 281 -12.68 -15.81 3.87
CA LEU A 281 -13.51 -16.92 4.33
C LEU A 281 -12.72 -18.20 4.65
N GLU A 282 -11.48 -18.33 4.20
CA GLU A 282 -10.61 -19.45 4.59
C GLU A 282 -10.19 -19.35 6.06
N TYR A 283 -10.03 -18.12 6.56
CA TYR A 283 -9.59 -17.86 7.93
C TYR A 283 -10.76 -17.56 8.88
N PHE A 284 -11.90 -17.15 8.34
CA PHE A 284 -13.11 -16.78 9.07
C PHE A 284 -14.36 -17.38 8.41
N PRO A 285 -14.52 -18.72 8.40
CA PRO A 285 -15.58 -19.40 7.65
C PRO A 285 -17.00 -19.09 8.13
N ASN A 286 -17.15 -18.65 9.39
CA ASN A 286 -18.45 -18.38 10.01
C ASN A 286 -18.86 -16.90 9.99
N LEU A 287 -18.20 -16.04 9.19
CA LEU A 287 -18.54 -14.61 9.13
C LEU A 287 -19.98 -14.33 8.66
N PHE A 288 -20.61 -15.28 7.98
CA PHE A 288 -21.95 -15.13 7.40
C PHE A 288 -22.79 -16.41 7.53
N SER A 289 -22.52 -17.23 8.55
CA SER A 289 -23.23 -18.50 8.83
C SER A 289 -24.51 -18.31 9.62
#